data_AF-A0A642V9T2-F1
#
_entry.id   AF-A0A642V9T2-F1
#
_cell.length_a   1.000
_cell.length_b   1.000
_cell.length_c   1.000
_cell.angle_alpha   90.00
_cell.angle_beta   90.00
_cell.angle_gamma   90.00
#
_symmetry.space_group_name_H-M   'P 1'
#
loop_
_entity.id
_entity.type
_entity.pdbx_description
1 polymer ?
#
loop_
_entity_poly.entity_id
_entity_poly.type
_entity_poly.pdbx_seq_one_letter_code
_entity_poly.pdbx_strand_id
1 'polypeptide(L)' 'MDIATPTGTEITSVDFGFLNSNDIKKLSVKQISSPEVFDSLGHPISGGLYDLSLGAFLKHLYVFGAKGHLKRN' A
#
# COMPACT_ATOMS: atom_id res chain seq x y z
N MET A 1 -8.82 0.63 22.77
CA MET A 1 -9.37 -0.68 23.19
C MET A 1 -10.73 -0.38 23.79
N ASP A 2 -11.79 -0.88 23.16
CA ASP A 2 -13.16 -0.65 23.59
C ASP A 2 -13.72 -1.95 24.17
N ILE A 3 -14.23 -1.88 25.41
CA ILE A 3 -14.71 -3.04 26.17
C ILE A 3 -16.01 -3.61 25.58
N ALA A 4 -16.75 -2.81 24.82
CA ALA A 4 -17.95 -3.26 24.11
C ALA A 4 -17.62 -4.06 22.83
N THR A 5 -16.35 -4.05 22.39
CA THR A 5 -15.90 -4.71 21.15
C THR A 5 -14.70 -5.63 21.43
N PRO A 6 -14.89 -6.73 22.18
CA PRO A 6 -13.81 -7.65 22.49
C PRO A 6 -13.30 -8.37 21.23
N THR A 7 -11.98 -8.42 21.05
CA THR A 7 -11.34 -9.23 20.01
C THR A 7 -10.98 -10.59 20.59
N GLY A 8 -11.57 -11.67 20.06
CA GLY A 8 -11.30 -13.05 20.53
C GLY A 8 -10.05 -13.70 19.94
N THR A 9 -9.34 -13.00 19.06
CA THR A 9 -8.14 -13.49 18.36
C THR A 9 -6.89 -12.84 18.91
N GLU A 10 -5.88 -13.65 19.22
CA GLU A 10 -4.54 -13.21 19.58
C GLU A 10 -3.51 -13.74 18.58
N ILE A 11 -2.38 -13.03 18.43
CA ILE A 11 -1.27 -13.50 17.61
C ILE A 11 -0.46 -14.50 18.44
N THR A 12 -0.49 -15.76 18.04
CA THR A 12 0.16 -16.86 18.79
C THR A 12 1.64 -17.04 18.43
N SER A 13 2.04 -16.70 17.20
CA SER A 13 3.39 -16.90 16.67
C SER A 13 3.66 -15.99 15.47
N VAL A 14 4.94 -15.80 15.12
CA VAL A 14 5.37 -15.02 13.96
C VAL A 14 6.41 -15.83 13.19
N ASP A 15 6.17 -16.01 11.89
CA ASP A 15 7.10 -16.65 10.97
C ASP A 15 7.82 -15.61 10.11
N PHE A 16 9.13 -15.79 9.96
CA PHE A 16 9.95 -14.97 9.08
C PHE A 16 10.17 -15.68 7.76
N GLY A 17 10.03 -14.95 6.66
CA GLY A 17 10.23 -15.48 5.32
C GLY A 17 10.61 -14.39 4.33
N PHE A 18 10.90 -14.81 3.11
CA PHE A 18 11.18 -13.91 2.00
C PHE A 18 9.94 -13.76 1.12
N LEU A 19 9.68 -12.53 0.66
CA LEU A 19 8.64 -12.28 -0.35
C LEU A 19 9.21 -12.56 -1.74
N ASN A 20 8.63 -13.54 -2.43
CA ASN A 20 9.03 -13.83 -3.81
C ASN A 20 8.43 -12.81 -4.78
N SER A 21 9.02 -12.68 -5.96
CA SER A 21 8.52 -11.75 -6.99
C SER A 21 7.07 -12.02 -7.40
N ASN A 22 6.60 -13.28 -7.35
CA ASN A 22 5.21 -13.61 -7.63
C ASN A 22 4.28 -13.12 -6.53
N ASP A 23 4.68 -13.27 -5.27
CA ASP A 23 3.89 -12.85 -4.10
C ASP A 23 3.80 -11.32 -4.03
N ILE A 24 4.89 -10.62 -4.35
CA ILE A 24 4.92 -9.15 -4.48
C ILE A 24 3.95 -8.69 -5.57
N LYS A 25 3.92 -9.35 -6.74
CA LYS A 25 3.01 -8.98 -7.83
C LYS A 25 1.55 -9.25 -7.50
N LYS A 26 1.26 -10.33 -6.76
CA LYS A 26 -0.11 -10.65 -6.30
C LYS A 26 -0.61 -9.70 -5.22
N LEU A 27 0.27 -9.31 -4.30
CA LEU A 27 -0.06 -8.37 -3.22
C LEU A 27 -0.15 -6.92 -3.72
N SER A 28 0.59 -6.59 -4.77
CA SER A 28 0.67 -5.24 -5.27
C SER A 28 -0.54 -4.83 -6.09
N VAL A 29 -1.13 -3.67 -5.76
CA VAL A 29 -2.28 -3.12 -6.48
C VAL A 29 -1.86 -2.45 -7.79
N LYS A 30 -0.63 -1.92 -7.87
CA LYS A 30 -0.13 -1.25 -9.08
C LYS A 30 1.39 -1.30 -9.19
N GLN A 31 1.86 -1.41 -10.43
CA GLN A 31 3.27 -1.21 -10.75
C GLN A 31 3.56 0.30 -10.81
N ILE A 32 4.59 0.73 -10.09
CA ILE A 32 5.10 2.11 -10.15
C ILE A 32 6.00 2.19 -11.38
N SER A 33 5.73 3.14 -12.27
CA SER A 33 6.43 3.29 -13.55
C SER A 33 7.09 4.66 -13.71
N SER A 34 6.59 5.69 -13.03
CA SER A 34 7.12 7.04 -13.11
C SER A 34 7.92 7.40 -11.85
N PRO A 35 9.11 8.02 -11.99
CA PRO A 35 9.83 8.59 -10.86
C PRO A 35 9.22 9.91 -10.38
N GLU A 36 8.40 10.57 -11.21
CA GLU A 36 7.72 11.80 -10.85
C GLU A 36 6.60 11.53 -9.85
N VAL A 37 6.37 12.49 -8.95
CA VAL A 37 5.46 12.31 -7.80
C VAL A 37 4.21 13.16 -7.94
N PHE A 38 4.37 14.40 -8.42
CA PHE A 38 3.30 15.37 -8.58
C PHE A 38 3.36 16.01 -9.97
N ASP A 39 2.20 16.41 -10.48
CA ASP A 39 2.11 17.28 -11.65
C ASP A 39 2.43 18.75 -11.29
N SER A 40 2.44 19.62 -12.31
CA SER A 40 2.68 21.06 -12.11
C SER A 40 1.61 21.77 -11.26
N LEU A 41 0.46 21.13 -11.00
CA LEU A 41 -0.62 21.63 -10.16
C LEU A 41 -0.58 21.07 -8.73
N GLY A 42 0.37 20.17 -8.43
CA GLY A 42 0.52 19.53 -7.13
C GLY A 42 -0.38 18.32 -6.91
N HIS A 43 -1.02 17.78 -7.95
CA HIS A 43 -1.79 16.54 -7.86
C HIS A 43 -0.89 15.31 -8.04
N PRO A 44 -1.19 14.19 -7.36
CA PRO A 44 -0.48 12.94 -7.59
C PRO A 44 -0.66 12.44 -9.02
N ILE A 45 0.45 12.05 -9.65
CA ILE A 45 0.40 11.49 -11.00
C ILE A 45 0.02 10.00 -10.98
N SER A 46 -0.68 9.54 -12.02
CA SER A 46 -0.96 8.12 -12.16
C SER A 46 0.32 7.34 -12.49
N GLY A 47 0.57 6.25 -11.76
CA GLY A 47 1.77 5.43 -11.87
C GLY A 47 3.01 6.02 -11.17
N GLY A 48 2.85 7.14 -10.45
CA GLY A 48 3.86 7.71 -9.57
C GLY A 48 3.79 7.17 -8.13
N LEU A 49 4.65 7.69 -7.27
CA LEU A 49 4.77 7.23 -5.88
C LEU A 49 3.54 7.51 -5.00
N TYR A 50 2.74 8.52 -5.32
CA TYR A 50 1.49 8.86 -4.61
C TYR A 50 0.24 8.50 -5.41
N ASP A 51 0.31 7.52 -6.31
CA ASP A 51 -0.87 7.04 -7.02
C ASP A 51 -1.98 6.67 -6.01
N LEU A 52 -3.19 7.17 -6.26
CA LEU A 52 -4.36 6.98 -5.40
C LEU A 52 -4.75 5.50 -5.21
N SER A 53 -4.28 4.61 -6.08
CA SER A 53 -4.46 3.16 -5.95
C SER A 53 -3.65 2.57 -4.78
N LEU A 54 -2.61 3.26 -4.30
CA LEU A 54 -1.79 2.87 -3.16
C LEU A 54 -2.41 3.25 -1.81
N GLY A 55 -3.60 3.84 -1.83
CA GLY A 55 -4.32 4.29 -0.66
C GLY A 55 -4.71 5.76 -0.77
N ALA A 56 -5.40 6.24 0.25
CA ALA A 56 -5.87 7.60 0.20
C ALA A 56 -4.74 8.61 0.47
N PHE A 57 -4.74 9.67 -0.33
CA PHE A 57 -3.84 10.81 -0.20
C PHE A 57 -4.65 12.03 0.24
N LEU A 58 -4.06 12.91 1.06
CA LEU A 58 -4.67 14.14 1.60
C LEU A 58 -5.81 13.90 2.60
N LYS A 59 -7.06 14.28 2.26
CA LYS A 59 -8.17 14.46 3.23
C LYS A 59 -9.10 13.24 3.31
N HIS A 60 -8.53 12.06 3.52
CA HIS A 60 -9.33 10.83 3.66
C HIS A 60 -8.99 10.13 4.96
N LEU A 61 -10.00 10.00 5.82
CA LEU A 61 -9.82 9.60 7.21
C LEU A 61 -9.90 8.08 7.44
N TYR A 62 -10.22 7.27 6.42
CA TYR A 62 -10.46 5.83 6.61
C TYR A 62 -10.10 4.98 5.38
N VAL A 63 -8.81 4.87 5.04
CA VAL A 63 -8.34 3.93 4.02
C VAL A 63 -7.06 3.25 4.50
N PHE A 64 -7.03 1.92 4.44
CA PHE A 64 -5.80 1.16 4.62
C PHE A 64 -4.97 1.26 3.34
N GLY A 65 -3.74 1.75 3.46
CA GLY A 65 -2.82 1.87 2.33
C GLY A 65 -2.52 0.51 1.70
N ALA A 66 -2.46 0.49 0.37
CA ALA A 66 -2.12 -0.68 -0.41
C ALA A 66 -0.66 -0.65 -0.87
N LYS A 67 -0.10 -1.82 -1.19
CA LYS A 67 1.30 -1.94 -1.60
C LYS A 67 1.45 -1.78 -3.12
N GLY A 68 2.48 -1.05 -3.53
CA GLY A 68 2.95 -0.96 -4.92
C GLY A 68 4.21 -1.79 -5.12
N HIS A 69 4.60 -2.04 -6.38
CA HIS A 69 5.90 -2.64 -6.69
C HIS A 69 6.61 -1.90 -7.81
N LEU A 70 7.93 -1.83 -7.73
CA LEU A 70 8.80 -1.33 -8.79
C LEU A 70 9.42 -2.51 -9.54
N LYS A 71 9.34 -2.50 -10.87
CA LYS A 71 10.01 -3.50 -11.70
C LYS A 71 11.37 -2.94 -12.12
N ARG A 72 12.46 -3.52 -11.62
CA ARG A 72 13.81 -3.24 -12.15
C ARG A 72 14.01 -4.06 -13.41
N ASN A 73 14.53 -3.41 -14.46
CA ASN A 73 15.05 -4.08 -15.65
C ASN A 73 16.45 -4.61 -15.38
#